data_AF-A0A7H8Q6A2-F1
#
_entry.id   AF-A0A7H8Q6A2-F1
#
_cell.length_a   1.000
_cell.length_b   1.000
_cell.length_c   1.000
_cell.angle_alpha   90.00
_cell.angle_beta   90.00
_cell.angle_gamma   90.00
#
_symmetry.space_group_name_H-M   'P 1'
#
loop_
_entity.id
_entity.type
_entity.pdbx_description
1 polymer ?
#
loop_
_entity_poly.entity_id
_entity_poly.type
_entity_poly.pdbx_seq_one_letter_code
_entity_poly.pdbx_strand_id
1 'polypeptide(L)'
;MARKLLFVLIWSLTILVATCTNDAAAFLFDQEINFSFELTPDFSELLRFDDIDFSDSFYAIQKTGHFLSFALLYVLVLNWLKKRETALRATVAFALFTEILQLFFERDGRLFDAGIDVLGILLAYGICRMAAAGKASVKNSY
;
A
#
# COMPACT_ATOMS: atom_id res chain seq x y z
N MET A 1 -14.21 0.01 19.05
CA MET A 1 -13.90 0.91 17.91
C MET A 1 -12.42 1.30 17.92
N ALA A 2 -11.90 1.83 19.03
CA ALA A 2 -10.50 2.26 19.19
C ALA A 2 -9.44 1.23 18.77
N ARG A 3 -9.53 -0.04 19.21
CA ARG A 3 -8.54 -1.07 18.86
C ARG A 3 -8.37 -1.29 17.34
N LYS A 4 -9.46 -1.22 16.57
CA LYS A 4 -9.41 -1.43 15.12
C LYS A 4 -8.75 -0.24 14.41
N LEU A 5 -9.08 0.97 14.86
CA LEU A 5 -8.43 2.18 14.40
C LEU A 5 -6.93 2.16 14.73
N LEU A 6 -6.55 1.70 15.92
CA LEU A 6 -5.14 1.57 16.30
C LEU A 6 -4.36 0.69 15.31
N PHE A 7 -4.89 -0.47 14.92
CA PHE A 7 -4.24 -1.31 13.91
C PHE A 7 -4.10 -0.62 12.55
N VAL A 8 -5.13 0.14 12.13
CA VAL A 8 -5.05 0.93 10.90
C VAL A 8 -3.94 1.97 11.01
N LEU A 9 -3.88 2.73 12.10
CA LEU A 9 -2.88 3.78 12.31
C LEU A 9 -1.46 3.22 12.37
N ILE A 10 -1.25 2.13 13.12
CA ILE A 10 0.06 1.47 13.21
C ILE A 10 0.49 0.99 11.82
N TRP A 11 -0.38 0.30 11.09
CA TRP A 11 -0.03 -0.23 9.77
C TRP A 11 0.20 0.87 8.73
N SER A 12 -0.62 1.93 8.73
CA SER A 12 -0.40 3.11 7.88
C SER A 12 0.93 3.79 8.20
N LEU A 13 1.30 3.90 9.47
CA LEU A 13 2.60 4.45 9.86
C LEU A 13 3.76 3.55 9.42
N THR A 14 3.61 2.23 9.54
CA THR A 14 4.60 1.27 9.02
C THR A 14 4.80 1.43 7.52
N ILE A 15 3.71 1.55 6.74
CA ILE A 15 3.79 1.82 5.29
C ILE A 15 4.53 3.14 5.05
N LEU A 16 4.15 4.22 5.74
CA LEU A 16 4.80 5.54 5.56
C LEU A 16 6.30 5.48 5.83
N VAL A 17 6.72 4.84 6.93
CA VAL A 17 8.14 4.70 7.27
C VAL A 17 8.86 3.86 6.22
N ALA A 18 8.29 2.73 5.82
CA ALA A 18 8.90 1.81 4.86
C ALA A 18 8.98 2.39 3.44
N THR A 19 8.02 3.22 3.03
CA THR A 19 8.04 3.86 1.71
C THR A 19 8.89 5.12 1.70
N CYS A 20 8.92 5.89 2.78
CA CYS A 20 9.65 7.17 2.83
C CYS A 20 11.11 7.03 3.26
N THR A 21 11.59 5.83 3.64
CA THR A 21 13.03 5.62 3.83
C THR A 21 13.73 5.70 2.47
N ASN A 22 14.83 6.45 2.40
CA ASN A 22 15.51 6.73 1.13
C ASN A 22 16.12 5.47 0.51
N ASP A 23 16.51 4.51 1.36
CA ASP A 23 17.09 3.24 0.94
C ASP A 23 16.21 2.07 1.41
N ALA A 24 15.49 1.47 0.47
CA ALA A 24 14.63 0.32 0.75
C ALA A 24 15.42 -0.97 0.99
N ALA A 25 16.63 -1.10 0.43
CA ALA A 25 17.46 -2.28 0.61
C ALA A 25 18.08 -2.28 2.02
N ALA A 26 18.65 -1.15 2.43
CA ALA A 26 19.16 -0.96 3.78
C ALA A 26 18.05 -1.09 4.83
N PHE A 27 16.85 -0.59 4.55
CA PHE A 27 15.68 -0.81 5.42
C PHE A 27 15.34 -2.31 5.58
N LEU A 28 15.33 -3.06 4.48
CA LEU A 28 14.90 -4.46 4.49
C LEU A 28 15.94 -5.41 5.07
N PHE A 29 17.22 -5.19 4.75
CA PHE A 29 18.30 -6.12 5.10
C PHE A 29 19.09 -5.67 6.33
N ASP A 30 19.34 -4.37 6.47
CA ASP A 30 20.20 -3.80 7.51
C ASP A 30 19.40 -3.12 8.64
N GLN A 31 18.07 -3.02 8.49
CA GLN A 31 17.15 -2.36 9.44
C GLN A 31 17.48 -0.89 9.65
N GLU A 32 18.12 -0.27 8.64
CA GLU A 32 18.47 1.13 8.65
C GLU A 32 17.32 1.99 8.12
N ILE A 33 16.99 3.04 8.86
CA ILE A 33 15.96 4.00 8.47
C ILE A 33 16.63 5.35 8.31
N ASN A 34 16.67 5.83 7.07
CA ASN A 34 17.26 7.11 6.71
C ASN A 34 16.23 7.94 5.95
N PHE A 35 16.08 9.19 6.36
CA PHE A 35 15.20 10.15 5.72
C PHE A 35 16.03 11.35 5.26
N SER A 36 16.04 11.62 3.97
CA SER A 36 16.37 12.96 3.43
C SER A 36 15.06 13.63 3.01
N PHE A 37 15.04 14.95 3.00
CA PHE A 37 13.85 15.69 2.58
C PHE A 37 14.22 16.72 1.51
N GLU A 38 13.66 16.55 0.32
CA GLU A 38 13.84 17.43 -0.83
C GLU A 38 12.58 18.30 -1.00
N LEU A 39 12.76 19.62 -1.00
CA LEU A 39 11.66 20.58 -1.13
C LEU A 39 11.21 20.79 -2.58
N THR A 40 12.06 20.41 -3.53
CA THR A 40 11.86 20.56 -4.97
C THR A 40 12.00 19.23 -5.71
N PRO A 41 11.14 18.23 -5.41
CA PRO A 41 11.22 16.93 -6.06
C PRO A 41 10.92 17.03 -7.56
N ASP A 42 11.56 16.16 -8.36
CA ASP A 42 11.20 16.00 -9.76
C ASP A 42 9.97 15.08 -9.90
N PHE A 43 8.83 15.68 -10.25
CA PHE A 43 7.60 14.95 -10.49
C PHE A 43 7.60 14.14 -11.78
N SER A 44 8.58 14.33 -12.68
CA SER A 44 8.70 13.53 -13.90
C SER A 44 8.98 12.05 -13.59
N GLU A 45 9.63 11.77 -12.44
CA GLU A 45 9.90 10.42 -11.95
C GLU A 45 8.62 9.58 -11.73
N LEU A 46 7.47 10.22 -11.42
CA LEU A 46 6.19 9.50 -11.30
C LEU A 46 5.78 8.79 -12.58
N LEU A 47 6.17 9.30 -13.74
CA LEU A 47 5.79 8.77 -15.05
C LEU A 47 6.88 7.94 -15.69
N ARG A 48 7.90 7.56 -14.92
CA ARG A 48 9.02 6.77 -15.40
C ARG A 48 8.69 5.27 -15.31
N PHE A 49 8.94 4.55 -16.42
CA PHE A 49 8.64 3.12 -16.58
C PHE A 49 9.84 2.32 -17.14
N ASP A 50 10.98 2.96 -17.36
CA ASP A 50 12.15 2.39 -18.02
C ASP A 50 13.03 1.52 -17.11
N ASP A 51 12.75 1.53 -15.82
CA ASP A 51 13.48 0.84 -14.76
C ASP A 51 12.78 -0.44 -14.27
N ILE A 52 11.68 -0.82 -14.92
CA ILE A 52 10.91 -2.01 -14.54
C ILE A 52 11.75 -3.25 -14.82
N ASP A 53 12.29 -3.85 -13.75
CA ASP A 53 13.11 -5.05 -13.84
C ASP A 53 12.64 -6.13 -12.86
N PHE A 54 11.73 -6.99 -13.32
CA PHE A 54 11.29 -8.15 -12.55
C PHE A 54 12.32 -9.29 -12.52
N SER A 55 13.43 -9.19 -13.25
CA SER A 55 14.53 -10.16 -13.14
C SER A 55 15.40 -9.90 -11.92
N ASP A 56 15.42 -8.66 -11.43
CA ASP A 56 16.00 -8.33 -10.13
C ASP A 56 15.12 -8.85 -8.99
N SER A 57 15.73 -9.67 -8.15
CA SER A 57 15.03 -10.30 -7.01
C SER A 57 14.63 -9.26 -5.97
N PHE A 58 15.43 -8.21 -5.77
CA PHE A 58 15.09 -7.16 -4.81
C PHE A 58 13.89 -6.34 -5.27
N TYR A 59 13.89 -5.88 -6.52
CA TYR A 59 12.74 -5.21 -7.14
C TYR A 59 11.47 -6.05 -7.03
N ALA A 60 11.53 -7.35 -7.35
CA ALA A 60 10.38 -8.24 -7.22
C ALA A 60 9.85 -8.36 -5.78
N ILE A 61 10.74 -8.46 -4.79
CA ILE A 61 10.38 -8.47 -3.35
C ILE A 61 9.72 -7.14 -2.96
N GLN A 62 10.27 -6.00 -3.39
CA GLN A 62 9.73 -4.68 -3.10
C GLN A 62 8.29 -4.55 -3.64
N LYS A 63 8.04 -4.88 -4.91
CA LYS A 63 6.68 -4.78 -5.49
C LYS A 63 5.70 -5.76 -4.83
N THR A 64 6.17 -6.94 -4.43
CA THR A 64 5.36 -7.89 -3.66
C THR A 64 5.00 -7.33 -2.28
N GLY A 65 5.95 -6.66 -1.63
CA GLY A 65 5.74 -5.97 -0.35
C GLY A 65 4.69 -4.87 -0.45
N HIS A 66 4.77 -4.01 -1.47
CA HIS A 66 3.78 -2.99 -1.81
C HIS A 66 2.38 -3.60 -1.97
N PHE A 67 2.25 -4.56 -2.88
CA PHE A 67 1.00 -5.26 -3.16
C PHE A 67 0.35 -5.84 -1.90
N LEU A 68 1.11 -6.60 -1.09
CA LEU A 68 0.59 -7.24 0.12
C LEU A 68 0.28 -6.24 1.24
N SER A 69 1.10 -5.19 1.39
CA SER A 69 0.93 -4.19 2.43
C SER A 69 -0.36 -3.39 2.24
N PHE A 70 -0.65 -3.00 1.01
CA PHE A 70 -1.88 -2.26 0.67
C PHE A 70 -3.12 -3.17 0.63
N ALA A 71 -2.97 -4.44 0.23
CA ALA A 71 -4.03 -5.45 0.39
C ALA A 71 -4.44 -5.61 1.87
N LEU A 72 -3.46 -5.73 2.77
CA LEU A 72 -3.70 -5.82 4.22
C LEU A 72 -4.30 -4.53 4.77
N LEU A 73 -3.80 -3.36 4.36
CA LEU A 73 -4.35 -2.07 4.76
C LEU A 73 -5.85 -1.98 4.44
N TYR A 74 -6.27 -2.39 3.24
CA TYR A 74 -7.69 -2.43 2.88
C TYR A 74 -8.51 -3.30 3.83
N VAL A 75 -8.03 -4.49 4.18
CA VAL A 75 -8.72 -5.39 5.12
C VAL A 75 -8.87 -4.74 6.50
N LEU A 76 -7.82 -4.06 6.99
CA LEU A 76 -7.86 -3.36 8.28
C LEU A 76 -8.86 -2.20 8.26
N VAL A 77 -8.81 -1.35 7.23
CA VAL A 77 -9.72 -0.21 7.06
C VAL A 77 -11.16 -0.67 6.89
N LEU A 78 -11.41 -1.71 6.09
CA LEU A 78 -12.73 -2.32 5.95
C LEU A 78 -13.24 -2.84 7.30
N ASN A 79 -12.36 -3.46 8.09
CA ASN A 79 -12.73 -3.97 9.41
C ASN A 79 -13.07 -2.87 10.42
N TRP A 80 -12.44 -1.70 10.29
CA TRP A 80 -12.73 -0.52 11.07
C TRP A 80 -14.02 0.19 10.63
N LEU A 81 -14.12 0.59 9.36
CA LEU A 81 -15.22 1.40 8.82
C LEU A 81 -16.49 0.59 8.54
N LYS A 82 -16.36 -0.72 8.26
CA LYS A 82 -17.45 -1.62 7.84
C LYS A 82 -18.20 -1.17 6.58
N LYS A 83 -17.64 -0.22 5.81
CA LYS A 83 -18.16 0.29 4.54
C LYS A 83 -17.14 0.03 3.44
N ARG A 84 -17.48 -0.89 2.51
CA ARG A 84 -16.56 -1.35 1.44
C ARG A 84 -16.10 -0.22 0.53
N GLU A 85 -17.05 0.55 0.00
CA GLU A 85 -16.73 1.64 -0.94
C GLU A 85 -15.91 2.75 -0.29
N THR A 86 -16.20 3.09 0.98
CA THR A 86 -15.41 4.07 1.72
C THR A 86 -14.00 3.56 2.01
N ALA A 87 -13.86 2.29 2.41
CA ALA A 87 -12.55 1.68 2.64
C ALA A 87 -11.72 1.65 1.36
N LEU A 88 -12.32 1.25 0.23
CA LEU A 88 -11.67 1.22 -1.08
C LEU A 88 -11.15 2.60 -1.48
N ARG A 89 -12.01 3.62 -1.44
CA ARG A 89 -11.61 5.00 -1.80
C ARG A 89 -10.52 5.53 -0.87
N ALA A 90 -10.61 5.25 0.43
CA ALA A 90 -9.63 5.70 1.41
C ALA A 90 -8.25 5.07 1.18
N THR A 91 -8.19 3.77 0.93
CA THR A 91 -6.90 3.10 0.70
C THR A 91 -6.30 3.41 -0.66
N VAL A 92 -7.11 3.58 -1.71
CA VAL A 92 -6.63 4.04 -3.02
C VAL A 92 -6.07 5.46 -2.93
N ALA A 93 -6.77 6.37 -2.25
CA ALA A 93 -6.28 7.71 -2.03
C ALA A 93 -4.96 7.72 -1.23
N PHE A 94 -4.85 6.84 -0.23
CA PHE A 94 -3.63 6.69 0.56
C PHE A 94 -2.46 6.16 -0.28
N ALA A 95 -2.67 5.17 -1.15
CA ALA A 95 -1.63 4.64 -2.05
C ALA A 95 -1.08 5.71 -3.01
N LEU A 96 -1.97 6.49 -3.62
CA LEU A 96 -1.56 7.61 -4.48
C LEU A 96 -0.81 8.69 -3.68
N PHE A 97 -1.27 8.98 -2.47
CA PHE A 97 -0.61 9.94 -1.59
C PHE A 97 0.79 9.48 -1.20
N THR A 98 1.00 8.20 -0.88
CA THR A 98 2.32 7.69 -0.51
C THR A 98 3.32 7.76 -1.66
N GLU A 99 2.91 7.51 -2.90
CA GLU A 99 3.81 7.66 -4.07
C GLU A 99 4.23 9.11 -4.31
N ILE A 100 3.30 10.06 -4.15
CA ILE A 100 3.63 11.49 -4.24
C ILE A 100 4.55 11.89 -3.09
N LEU A 101 4.28 11.39 -1.88
CA LEU A 101 5.06 11.71 -0.70
C LEU A 101 6.50 11.19 -0.81
N GLN A 102 6.70 9.99 -1.36
CA GLN A 102 8.01 9.36 -1.56
C GLN A 102 9.01 10.25 -2.30
N LEU A 103 8.57 11.02 -3.30
CA LEU A 103 9.43 11.93 -4.03
C LEU A 103 10.11 12.97 -3.14
N PHE A 104 9.40 13.47 -2.12
CA PHE A 104 9.96 14.41 -1.15
C PHE A 104 11.02 13.76 -0.26
N PHE A 105 11.08 12.44 -0.21
CA PHE A 105 12.08 11.69 0.54
C PHE A 105 13.22 11.15 -0.36
N GLU A 106 13.43 11.72 -1.54
CA GLU A 106 14.44 11.24 -2.52
C GLU A 106 14.27 9.76 -2.88
N ARG A 107 13.07 9.22 -2.68
CA ARG A 107 12.70 7.87 -3.07
C ARG A 107 12.06 7.89 -4.45
N ASP A 108 12.26 6.82 -5.19
CA ASP A 108 11.63 6.57 -6.48
C ASP A 108 10.10 6.44 -6.34
N GLY A 109 9.38 7.56 -6.26
CA GLY A 109 7.92 7.57 -6.34
C GLY A 109 7.48 7.32 -7.78
N ARG A 110 6.73 6.23 -8.03
CA ARG A 110 6.32 5.79 -9.38
C ARG A 110 4.83 5.56 -9.44
N LEU A 111 4.17 6.07 -10.48
CA LEU A 111 2.75 5.76 -10.72
C LEU A 111 2.53 4.26 -10.99
N PHE A 112 3.58 3.57 -11.48
CA PHE A 112 3.59 2.11 -11.58
C PHE A 112 3.38 1.44 -10.21
N ASP A 113 4.02 1.96 -9.16
CA ASP A 113 3.96 1.39 -7.80
C ASP A 113 2.60 1.63 -7.16
N ALA A 114 2.03 2.82 -7.33
CA ALA A 114 0.62 3.08 -7.02
C ALA A 114 -0.31 2.09 -7.75
N GLY A 115 0.02 1.72 -9.00
CA GLY A 115 -0.71 0.70 -9.74
C GLY A 115 -0.68 -0.66 -9.04
N ILE A 116 0.51 -1.10 -8.60
CA ILE A 116 0.70 -2.35 -7.85
C ILE A 116 -0.05 -2.32 -6.51
N ASP A 117 0.01 -1.21 -5.79
CA ASP A 117 -0.72 -1.01 -4.52
C ASP A 117 -2.23 -1.12 -4.71
N VAL A 118 -2.76 -0.47 -5.76
CA VAL A 118 -4.18 -0.51 -6.12
C VAL A 118 -4.60 -1.94 -6.51
N LEU A 119 -3.76 -2.68 -7.23
CA LEU A 119 -4.05 -4.09 -7.55
C LEU A 119 -4.17 -4.95 -6.28
N GLY A 120 -3.30 -4.72 -5.28
CA GLY A 120 -3.38 -5.38 -3.97
C GLY A 120 -4.70 -5.08 -3.25
N ILE A 121 -5.09 -3.80 -3.23
CA ILE A 121 -6.36 -3.34 -2.67
C ILE A 121 -7.56 -4.00 -3.38
N LEU A 122 -7.56 -4.03 -4.71
CA LEU A 122 -8.64 -4.60 -5.51
C LEU A 122 -8.77 -6.11 -5.31
N LEU A 123 -7.67 -6.84 -5.20
CA LEU A 123 -7.68 -8.26 -4.88
C LEU A 123 -8.35 -8.47 -3.51
N ALA A 124 -7.92 -7.74 -2.48
CA ALA A 124 -8.48 -7.85 -1.13
C ALA A 124 -9.97 -7.46 -1.09
N TYR A 125 -10.37 -6.43 -1.85
CA TYR A 125 -11.77 -6.05 -2.05
C TYR A 125 -12.60 -7.20 -2.62
N GLY A 126 -12.11 -7.82 -3.71
CA GLY A 126 -12.77 -8.95 -4.37
C GLY A 126 -12.97 -10.14 -3.44
N ILE A 127 -11.89 -10.56 -2.75
CA ILE A 127 -11.92 -11.66 -1.78
C ILE A 127 -12.95 -11.38 -0.66
N CYS A 128 -12.92 -10.17 -0.07
CA CYS A 128 -13.85 -9.80 0.99
C CYS A 128 -15.31 -9.75 0.53
N ARG A 129 -15.56 -9.32 -0.71
CA ARG A 129 -16.90 -9.31 -1.31
C ARG A 129 -17.43 -10.73 -1.49
N MET A 130 -16.63 -11.63 -2.05
CA MET A 130 -16.99 -13.05 -2.24
C MET A 130 -17.26 -13.75 -0.91
N ALA A 131 -16.38 -13.57 0.08
CA ALA A 131 -16.54 -14.16 1.41
C ALA A 131 -17.84 -13.72 2.10
N ALA A 132 -18.23 -12.47 1.93
CA ALA A 132 -19.49 -11.96 2.50
C ALA A 132 -20.73 -12.45 1.75
N ALA A 133 -20.65 -12.60 0.42
CA ALA A 133 -21.73 -13.18 -0.38
C ALA A 133 -21.98 -14.66 0.01
N GLY A 134 -20.92 -15.44 0.20
CA GLY A 134 -21.02 -16.83 0.69
C GLY A 134 -21.71 -16.92 2.05
N LYS A 135 -21.38 -16.04 3.00
CA LYS A 135 -22.06 -15.99 4.32
C LYS A 135 -23.55 -15.66 4.22
N ALA A 136 -23.94 -14.79 3.29
CA ALA A 136 -25.35 -14.46 3.07
C ALA A 136 -26.13 -15.63 2.47
N SER A 137 -25.51 -16.37 1.52
CA SER A 137 -26.11 -17.57 0.93
C SER A 137 -26.39 -18.65 1.96
N VAL A 138 -25.43 -18.95 2.84
CA VAL A 138 -25.60 -19.98 3.90
C VAL A 138 -26.72 -19.61 4.88
N LYS A 139 -26.84 -18.32 5.25
CA LYS A 139 -27.87 -17.87 6.19
C LYS A 139 -29.30 -18.01 5.64
N ASN A 140 -29.48 -17.93 4.32
CA ASN A 140 -30.79 -18.08 3.67
C ASN A 140 -31.20 -19.55 3.41
N SER A 141 -30.34 -20.51 3.74
CA SER A 141 -30.59 -21.95 3.55
C SER A 141 -31.07 -22.66 4.83
N TYR A 142 -31.26 -21.94 5.94
CA TYR A 142 -31.83 -22.40 7.20
C TYR A 142 -33.09 -21.58 7.52
#